data_AF-B7KMC3-F1
#
_entry.id   AF-B7KMC3-F1
#
_cell.length_a   1.000
_cell.length_b   1.000
_cell.length_c   1.000
_cell.angle_alpha   90.00
_cell.angle_beta   90.00
_cell.angle_gamma   90.00
#
_symmetry.space_group_name_H-M   'P 1'
#
loop_
_entity.id
_entity.type
_entity.pdbx_description
1 polymer ?
#
loop_
_entity_poly.entity_id
_entity_poly.type
_entity_poly.pdbx_seq_one_letter_code
_entity_poly.pdbx_strand_id
1 'polypeptide(L)'
;MNGFAAEQTFARLIKGCHKIKSFKVPTSKELINIAISTSIGQKRIKSAIPHLHKEFRIIIRNPNTQQLHNIIDWEQIPPTVILDLIFGIDAIVNICGYVVAVDVTANPQALEDKVNKLNKLKPMWRKLGIDKACACLVTGTSSPNIWQSLKSVIRCDRVAAITI
;
A
#
# COMPACT_ATOMS: atom_id res chain seq x y z
N MET A 1 8.67 3.32 18.69
CA MET A 1 7.96 2.30 17.87
C MET A 1 8.61 2.30 16.49
N ASN A 2 8.89 1.13 15.90
CA ASN A 2 9.42 1.06 14.52
C ASN A 2 8.26 0.93 13.52
N GLY A 3 8.54 1.06 12.21
CA GLY A 3 7.52 1.03 11.15
C GLY A 3 6.69 -0.26 11.15
N PHE A 4 7.35 -1.40 11.20
CA PHE A 4 6.69 -2.71 11.28
C PHE A 4 5.75 -2.83 12.49
N ALA A 5 6.17 -2.39 13.68
CA ALA A 5 5.31 -2.41 14.86
C ALA A 5 4.10 -1.49 14.73
N ALA A 6 4.22 -0.35 14.02
CA ALA A 6 3.10 0.53 13.73
C ALA A 6 2.09 -0.12 12.78
N GLU A 7 2.54 -0.78 11.71
CA GLU A 7 1.68 -1.54 10.79
C GLU A 7 0.92 -2.65 11.52
N GLN A 8 1.60 -3.42 12.37
CA GLN A 8 0.97 -4.47 13.18
C GLN A 8 -0.03 -3.91 14.18
N THR A 9 0.31 -2.78 14.81
CA THR A 9 -0.60 -2.09 15.73
C THR A 9 -1.84 -1.60 14.99
N PHE A 10 -1.67 -0.98 13.83
CA PHE A 10 -2.77 -0.55 12.96
C PHE A 10 -3.65 -1.73 12.56
N ALA A 11 -3.07 -2.81 12.04
CA ALA A 11 -3.80 -4.00 11.63
C ALA A 11 -4.63 -4.60 12.79
N ARG A 12 -4.07 -4.64 14.00
CA ARG A 12 -4.79 -5.08 15.20
C ARG A 12 -5.96 -4.16 15.56
N LEU A 13 -5.77 -2.84 15.49
CA LEU A 13 -6.82 -1.86 15.76
C LEU A 13 -7.98 -1.97 14.76
N ILE A 14 -7.67 -2.16 13.47
CA ILE A 14 -8.69 -2.40 12.44
C ILE A 14 -9.46 -3.69 12.71
N LYS A 15 -8.76 -4.79 12.99
CA LYS A 15 -9.39 -6.09 13.30
C LYS A 15 -10.29 -6.02 14.55
N GLY A 16 -9.92 -5.21 15.54
CA GLY A 16 -10.72 -4.97 16.74
C GLY A 16 -11.94 -4.06 16.53
N CYS A 17 -12.06 -3.38 15.39
CA CYS A 17 -13.13 -2.44 15.11
C CYS A 17 -14.16 -3.01 14.12
N HIS A 18 -15.29 -3.52 14.62
CA HIS A 18 -16.37 -4.10 13.80
C HIS A 18 -16.97 -3.15 12.73
N LYS A 19 -16.77 -1.84 12.88
CA LYS A 19 -17.25 -0.83 11.93
C LYS A 19 -16.36 -0.68 10.70
N ILE A 20 -15.13 -1.16 10.76
CA ILE A 20 -14.17 -1.09 9.67
C ILE A 20 -14.10 -2.47 9.02
N LYS A 21 -14.37 -2.53 7.73
CA LYS A 21 -14.32 -3.79 6.98
C LYS A 21 -13.02 -3.87 6.20
N SER A 22 -12.47 -5.07 6.06
CA SER A 22 -11.37 -5.32 5.15
C SER A 22 -11.84 -5.13 3.70
N PHE A 23 -10.99 -4.56 2.88
CA PHE A 23 -11.19 -4.53 1.44
C PHE A 23 -10.47 -5.72 0.80
N LYS A 24 -11.12 -6.39 -0.15
CA LYS A 24 -10.49 -7.49 -0.90
C LYS A 24 -9.42 -6.89 -1.80
N VAL A 25 -8.16 -7.13 -1.46
CA VAL A 25 -7.02 -6.70 -2.28
C VAL A 25 -7.09 -7.40 -3.65
N PRO A 26 -6.93 -6.66 -4.77
CA PRO A 26 -6.85 -7.24 -6.10
C PRO A 26 -5.68 -8.22 -6.24
N THR A 27 -5.75 -9.10 -7.23
CA THR A 27 -4.65 -10.03 -7.54
C THR A 27 -3.40 -9.27 -7.98
N SER A 28 -2.24 -9.90 -7.83
CA SER A 28 -0.95 -9.33 -8.25
C SER A 28 -0.96 -8.90 -9.72
N LYS A 29 -1.60 -9.70 -10.59
CA LYS A 29 -1.76 -9.40 -12.01
C LYS A 29 -2.60 -8.14 -12.25
N GLU A 30 -3.72 -7.98 -11.55
CA GLU A 30 -4.55 -6.78 -11.65
C GLU A 30 -3.80 -5.53 -11.18
N LEU A 31 -3.07 -5.63 -10.06
CA LEU A 31 -2.26 -4.54 -9.53
C LEU A 31 -1.19 -4.08 -10.54
N ILE A 32 -0.48 -5.03 -11.16
CA ILE A 32 0.56 -4.73 -12.15
C ILE A 32 -0.04 -4.15 -13.43
N ASN A 33 -1.16 -4.69 -13.92
CA ASN A 33 -1.85 -4.13 -15.09
C ASN A 33 -2.25 -2.67 -14.86
N ILE A 34 -2.77 -2.36 -13.66
CA ILE A 34 -3.11 -0.98 -13.29
C ILE A 34 -1.85 -0.11 -13.24
N ALA A 35 -0.77 -0.59 -12.62
CA ALA A 35 0.47 0.17 -12.52
C ALA A 35 1.09 0.46 -13.90
N ILE A 36 1.14 -0.52 -14.81
CA ILE A 36 1.64 -0.36 -16.18
C ILE A 36 0.79 0.64 -16.98
N SER A 37 -0.52 0.72 -16.71
CA SER A 37 -1.43 1.65 -17.38
C SER A 37 -1.22 3.14 -17.04
N THR A 38 -0.23 3.47 -16.21
CA THR A 38 0.08 4.84 -15.79
C THR A 38 1.59 5.11 -15.84
N SER A 39 1.98 6.33 -16.24
CA SER A 39 3.40 6.71 -16.30
C SER A 39 4.10 6.67 -14.93
N ILE A 40 3.39 7.04 -13.86
CA ILE A 40 3.90 6.96 -12.50
C ILE A 40 4.05 5.50 -12.03
N GLY A 41 3.10 4.62 -12.37
CA GLY A 41 3.17 3.21 -12.00
C GLY A 41 4.30 2.47 -12.72
N GLN A 42 4.56 2.77 -14.00
CA GLN A 42 5.74 2.27 -14.71
C GLN A 42 7.05 2.67 -14.01
N LYS A 43 7.16 3.92 -13.55
CA LYS A 43 8.32 4.40 -12.76
C LYS A 43 8.44 3.65 -11.43
N ARG A 44 7.33 3.41 -10.73
CA ARG A 44 7.29 2.66 -9.46
C ARG A 44 7.70 1.21 -9.65
N ILE A 45 7.20 0.53 -10.68
CA ILE A 45 7.63 -0.83 -11.05
C ILE A 45 9.14 -0.85 -11.26
N LYS A 46 9.68 0.04 -12.09
CA LYS A 46 11.13 0.11 -12.36
C LYS A 46 11.95 0.30 -11.08
N SER A 47 11.46 1.12 -10.15
CA SER A 47 12.11 1.34 -8.85
C SER A 47 12.01 0.14 -7.91
N ALA A 48 10.96 -0.68 -8.03
CA ALA A 48 10.75 -1.86 -7.18
C ALA A 48 11.54 -3.08 -7.66
N ILE A 49 11.86 -3.17 -8.96
CA ILE A 49 12.58 -4.30 -9.58
C ILE A 49 13.83 -4.76 -8.81
N PRO A 50 14.75 -3.88 -8.35
CA PRO A 50 15.93 -4.32 -7.60
C PRO A 50 15.58 -5.06 -6.31
N HIS A 51 14.58 -4.56 -5.57
CA HIS A 51 14.10 -5.20 -4.35
C HIS A 51 13.41 -6.54 -4.67
N LEU A 52 12.54 -6.55 -5.68
CA LEU A 52 11.83 -7.76 -6.11
C LEU A 52 12.79 -8.85 -6.60
N HIS A 53 13.85 -8.51 -7.32
CA HIS A 53 14.87 -9.49 -7.72
C HIS A 53 15.70 -10.04 -6.57
N LYS A 54 15.81 -9.31 -5.45
CA LYS A 54 16.51 -9.80 -4.28
C LYS A 54 15.71 -10.89 -3.57
N GLU A 55 14.39 -10.74 -3.52
CA GLU A 55 13.51 -11.60 -2.72
C GLU A 55 12.75 -12.65 -3.55
N PHE A 56 12.36 -12.34 -4.78
CA PHE A 56 11.42 -13.12 -5.58
C PHE A 56 11.96 -13.52 -6.97
N ARG A 57 13.27 -13.40 -7.22
CA ARG A 57 13.82 -13.78 -8.55
C ARG A 57 13.67 -15.28 -8.79
N ILE A 58 13.34 -15.61 -10.03
CA ILE A 58 13.45 -16.96 -10.57
C ILE A 58 14.62 -16.97 -11.54
N ILE A 59 15.55 -17.90 -11.34
CA ILE A 59 16.69 -18.09 -12.22
C ILE A 59 16.31 -19.15 -13.25
N ILE A 60 16.21 -18.75 -14.51
CA ILE A 60 15.91 -19.66 -15.62
C ILE A 60 17.13 -19.76 -16.51
N ARG A 61 17.49 -20.99 -16.89
CA ARG A 61 18.54 -21.24 -17.87
C ARG A 61 17.94 -21.22 -19.26
N ASN A 62 18.47 -20.37 -20.14
CA ASN A 62 18.12 -20.40 -21.55
C ASN A 62 18.57 -21.74 -22.14
N PRO A 63 17.68 -22.54 -22.74
CA PRO A 63 18.04 -23.86 -23.25
C PRO A 63 19.04 -23.80 -24.41
N ASN A 64 19.00 -22.73 -25.21
CA ASN A 64 19.83 -22.58 -26.41
C ASN A 64 21.19 -21.96 -26.09
N THR A 65 21.25 -20.97 -25.20
CA THR A 65 22.49 -20.23 -24.91
C THR A 65 23.14 -20.65 -23.60
N GLN A 66 22.49 -21.50 -22.79
CA GLN A 66 22.90 -21.91 -21.45
C GLN A 66 23.08 -20.75 -20.45
N GLN A 67 22.75 -19.51 -20.84
CA GLN A 67 22.83 -18.31 -20.02
C GLN A 67 21.73 -18.29 -18.96
N LEU A 68 22.04 -17.74 -17.79
CA LEU A 68 21.09 -17.56 -16.70
C LEU A 68 20.36 -16.22 -16.87
N HIS A 69 19.03 -16.25 -16.84
CA HIS A 69 18.19 -15.08 -16.82
C HIS A 69 17.45 -14.99 -15.49
N ASN A 70 17.43 -13.80 -14.91
CA ASN A 70 16.62 -13.49 -13.74
C ASN A 70 15.28 -12.94 -14.22
N ILE A 71 14.20 -13.64 -13.92
CA ILE A 71 12.85 -13.15 -14.19
C ILE A 71 12.08 -12.92 -12.89
N ILE A 72 11.03 -12.12 -12.99
CA ILE A 72 10.04 -11.94 -11.94
C ILE A 72 8.72 -12.51 -12.45
N ASP A 73 8.19 -13.50 -11.74
CA ASP A 73 6.82 -13.96 -11.94
C ASP A 73 5.91 -13.17 -11.00
N TRP A 74 5.12 -12.26 -11.56
CA TRP A 74 4.22 -11.41 -10.79
C TRP A 74 3.15 -12.19 -10.04
N GLU A 75 2.77 -13.38 -10.52
CA GLU A 75 1.75 -14.21 -9.85
C GLU A 75 2.29 -14.86 -8.56
N GLN A 76 3.61 -14.96 -8.41
CA GLN A 76 4.26 -15.48 -7.20
C GLN A 76 4.55 -14.40 -6.15
N ILE A 77 4.45 -13.12 -6.51
CA ILE A 77 4.64 -12.02 -5.56
C ILE A 77 3.32 -11.79 -4.82
N PRO A 78 3.30 -11.77 -3.47
CA PRO A 78 2.11 -11.45 -2.71
C PRO A 78 1.54 -10.06 -3.09
N PRO A 79 0.21 -9.91 -3.27
CA PRO A 79 -0.39 -8.63 -3.62
C PRO A 79 -0.06 -7.50 -2.64
N THR A 80 0.13 -7.82 -1.35
CA THR A 80 0.51 -6.86 -0.31
C THR A 80 1.89 -6.26 -0.54
N VAL A 81 2.86 -7.05 -1.04
CA VAL A 81 4.19 -6.57 -1.40
C VAL A 81 4.11 -5.59 -2.58
N ILE A 82 3.24 -5.87 -3.56
CA ILE A 82 3.00 -4.97 -4.69
C ILE A 82 2.33 -3.68 -4.23
N LEU A 83 1.33 -3.77 -3.35
CA LEU A 83 0.67 -2.60 -2.78
C LEU A 83 1.65 -1.67 -2.07
N ASP A 84 2.54 -2.20 -1.24
CA ASP A 84 3.56 -1.39 -0.55
C ASP A 84 4.59 -0.83 -1.56
N LEU A 85 5.33 -1.70 -2.25
CA LEU A 85 6.46 -1.28 -3.08
C LEU A 85 6.04 -0.41 -4.28
N ILE A 86 4.89 -0.69 -4.89
CA ILE A 86 4.47 -0.01 -6.11
C ILE A 86 3.43 1.08 -5.81
N PHE A 87 2.40 0.79 -5.00
CA PHE A 87 1.33 1.75 -4.70
C PHE A 87 1.59 2.59 -3.43
N GLY A 88 2.57 2.22 -2.60
CA GLY A 88 2.86 2.91 -1.34
C GLY A 88 1.71 2.84 -0.35
N ILE A 89 0.97 1.73 -0.33
CA ILE A 89 -0.22 1.50 0.50
C ILE A 89 0.02 0.26 1.36
N ASP A 90 -0.11 0.43 2.69
CA ASP A 90 0.07 -0.66 3.65
C ASP A 90 -1.24 -1.40 3.91
N ALA A 91 -2.36 -0.68 3.88
CA ALA A 91 -3.68 -1.25 4.13
C ALA A 91 -4.76 -0.59 3.28
N ILE A 92 -5.81 -1.36 2.96
CA ILE A 92 -7.03 -0.87 2.34
C ILE A 92 -8.22 -1.30 3.21
N VAL A 93 -9.04 -0.32 3.58
CA VAL A 93 -10.19 -0.52 4.46
C VAL A 93 -11.45 0.07 3.85
N ASN A 94 -12.61 -0.46 4.21
CA ASN A 94 -13.90 0.11 3.85
C ASN A 94 -14.56 0.76 5.06
N ILE A 95 -14.97 2.01 4.89
CA ILE A 95 -15.55 2.86 5.94
C ILE A 95 -16.75 3.60 5.37
N CYS A 96 -17.94 3.31 5.90
CA CYS A 96 -19.20 3.92 5.43
C CYS A 96 -19.40 3.81 3.91
N GLY A 97 -18.96 2.71 3.29
CA GLY A 97 -19.06 2.49 1.84
C GLY A 97 -17.89 3.05 1.03
N TYR A 98 -17.03 3.87 1.62
CA TYR A 98 -15.83 4.40 0.97
C TYR A 98 -14.64 3.45 1.14
N VAL A 99 -13.91 3.22 0.05
CA VAL A 99 -12.64 2.49 0.06
C VAL A 99 -11.51 3.47 0.37
N VAL A 100 -10.78 3.21 1.46
CA VAL A 100 -9.73 4.09 1.98
C VAL A 100 -8.38 3.36 1.96
N ALA A 101 -7.40 3.93 1.27
CA ALA A 101 -6.01 3.49 1.35
C ALA A 101 -5.29 4.15 2.52
N VAL A 102 -4.45 3.39 3.21
CA VAL A 102 -3.72 3.84 4.39
C VAL A 102 -2.24 3.52 4.24
N ASP A 103 -1.41 4.52 4.48
CA ASP A 103 0.06 4.43 4.54
C ASP A 103 0.50 4.78 5.96
N VAL A 104 0.93 3.77 6.71
CA VAL A 104 1.18 3.81 8.15
C VAL A 104 2.61 4.23 8.42
N THR A 105 2.82 5.04 9.48
CA THR A 105 4.17 5.43 9.91
C THR A 105 4.24 5.50 11.43
N ALA A 106 5.39 5.14 11.98
CA ALA A 106 5.75 5.45 13.37
C ALA A 106 6.56 6.76 13.47
N ASN A 107 7.01 7.30 12.33
CA ASN A 107 7.84 8.50 12.26
C ASN A 107 6.97 9.73 11.94
N PRO A 108 6.82 10.68 12.88
CA PRO A 108 6.09 11.92 12.64
C PRO A 108 6.67 12.78 11.52
N GLN A 109 8.00 12.80 11.35
CA GLN A 109 8.66 13.59 10.31
C GLN A 109 8.36 13.06 8.89
N ALA A 110 8.01 11.78 8.76
CA ALA A 110 7.67 11.15 7.47
C ALA A 110 6.20 11.33 7.09
N LEU A 111 5.35 11.90 7.94
CA LEU A 111 3.90 11.95 7.73
C LEU A 111 3.54 12.79 6.50
N GLU A 112 4.12 13.99 6.37
CA GLU A 112 3.88 14.87 5.23
C GLU A 112 4.41 14.27 3.92
N ASP A 113 5.59 13.65 3.96
CA ASP A 113 6.15 12.95 2.81
C ASP A 113 5.26 11.81 2.32
N LYS A 114 4.65 11.05 3.25
CA LYS A 114 3.69 10.00 2.93
C LYS A 114 2.40 10.57 2.32
N VAL A 115 1.87 11.68 2.83
CA VAL A 115 0.73 12.39 2.21
C VAL A 115 1.08 12.82 0.79
N ASN A 116 2.25 13.41 0.58
CA ASN A 116 2.73 13.85 -0.72
C ASN A 116 2.94 12.68 -1.70
N LYS A 117 3.49 11.56 -1.21
CA LYS A 117 3.61 10.30 -1.96
C LYS A 117 2.23 9.81 -2.42
N LEU A 118 1.26 9.69 -1.51
CA LEU A 118 -0.08 9.24 -1.82
C LEU A 118 -0.82 10.19 -2.78
N ASN A 119 -0.63 11.51 -2.67
CA ASN A 119 -1.18 12.47 -3.62
C ASN A 119 -0.64 12.24 -5.04
N LYS A 120 0.67 12.01 -5.19
CA LYS A 120 1.30 11.69 -6.49
C LYS A 120 0.81 10.37 -7.08
N LEU A 121 0.50 9.39 -6.21
CA LEU A 121 0.02 8.06 -6.61
C LEU A 121 -1.49 8.01 -6.87
N LYS A 122 -2.21 9.14 -6.75
CA LYS A 122 -3.66 9.25 -6.98
C LYS A 122 -4.17 8.63 -8.28
N PRO A 123 -3.51 8.83 -9.44
CA PRO A 123 -3.95 8.19 -10.68
C PRO A 123 -3.97 6.65 -10.62
N MET A 124 -3.08 6.05 -9.83
CA MET A 124 -2.99 4.59 -9.70
C MET A 124 -4.04 4.04 -8.75
N TRP A 125 -4.11 4.58 -7.52
CA TRP A 125 -5.03 4.03 -6.54
C TRP A 125 -6.49 4.33 -6.88
N ARG A 126 -6.79 5.42 -7.61
CA ARG A 126 -8.15 5.65 -8.13
C ARG A 126 -8.60 4.55 -9.10
N LYS A 127 -7.70 4.02 -9.94
CA LYS A 127 -8.00 2.90 -10.84
C LYS A 127 -8.25 1.58 -10.10
N LEU A 128 -7.78 1.45 -8.86
CA LEU A 128 -8.12 0.33 -7.97
C LEU A 128 -9.52 0.44 -7.35
N GLY A 129 -10.25 1.53 -7.59
CA GLY A 129 -11.51 1.82 -6.92
C GLY A 129 -11.34 2.37 -5.50
N ILE A 130 -10.16 2.92 -5.17
CA ILE A 130 -9.95 3.59 -3.88
C ILE A 130 -10.52 5.02 -3.96
N ASP A 131 -11.38 5.36 -3.02
CA ASP A 131 -12.06 6.66 -2.96
C ASP A 131 -11.23 7.71 -2.24
N LYS A 132 -10.57 7.31 -1.16
CA LYS A 132 -9.85 8.22 -0.27
C LYS A 132 -8.52 7.60 0.12
N ALA A 133 -7.56 8.42 0.53
CA ALA A 133 -6.31 7.92 1.06
C ALA A 133 -5.85 8.79 2.23
N CYS A 134 -5.12 8.19 3.16
CA CYS A 134 -4.50 8.91 4.26
C CYS A 134 -3.15 8.32 4.64
N ALA A 135 -2.25 9.19 5.11
CA ALA A 135 -1.10 8.76 5.88
C ALA A 135 -1.48 8.72 7.37
N CYS A 136 -1.10 7.64 8.06
CA CYS A 136 -1.51 7.38 9.43
C CYS A 136 -0.29 7.28 10.34
N LEU A 137 -0.10 8.26 11.21
CA LEU A 137 0.91 8.23 12.26
C LEU A 137 0.41 7.43 13.46
N VAL A 138 1.13 6.40 13.87
CA VAL A 138 0.84 5.61 15.07
C VAL A 138 1.75 6.06 16.21
N THR A 139 1.17 6.69 17.22
CA THR A 139 1.88 7.26 18.39
C THR A 139 1.78 6.39 19.63
N GLY A 140 0.81 5.47 19.70
CA GLY A 140 0.63 4.56 20.85
C GLY A 140 -0.29 3.38 20.57
N THR A 141 -0.37 2.44 21.51
CA THR A 141 -1.21 1.23 21.39
C THR A 141 -2.64 1.40 21.93
N SER A 142 -2.92 2.53 22.59
CA SER A 142 -4.14 2.74 23.38
C SER A 142 -5.16 3.66 22.72
N SER A 143 -5.04 3.89 21.40
CA SER A 143 -5.91 4.83 20.69
C SER A 143 -7.36 4.32 20.62
N PRO A 144 -8.31 4.92 21.36
CA PRO A 144 -9.65 4.36 21.47
C PRO A 144 -10.50 4.57 20.21
N ASN A 145 -10.01 5.34 19.22
CA ASN A 145 -10.90 5.84 18.17
C ASN A 145 -10.30 5.87 16.77
N ILE A 146 -9.60 4.77 16.39
CA ILE A 146 -9.28 4.42 14.99
C ILE A 146 -10.47 4.70 14.05
N TRP A 147 -11.69 4.42 14.53
CA TRP A 147 -12.93 4.70 13.82
C TRP A 147 -13.13 6.19 13.54
N GLN A 148 -13.03 7.07 14.54
CA GLN A 148 -13.23 8.51 14.34
C GLN A 148 -12.13 9.11 13.47
N SER A 149 -10.88 8.71 13.70
CA SER A 149 -9.75 9.17 12.88
C SER A 149 -9.97 8.83 11.41
N LEU A 150 -10.30 7.57 11.08
CA LEU A 150 -10.54 7.19 9.69
C LEU A 150 -11.88 7.71 9.14
N LYS A 151 -12.90 7.91 9.97
CA LYS A 151 -14.17 8.56 9.56
C LYS A 151 -13.96 10.04 9.22
N SER A 152 -12.94 10.70 9.75
CA SER A 152 -12.59 12.06 9.31
C SER A 152 -12.08 12.06 7.85
N VAL A 153 -11.35 11.02 7.44
CA VAL A 153 -10.74 10.90 6.11
C VAL A 153 -11.79 10.92 4.99
N ILE A 154 -12.95 10.30 5.21
CA ILE A 154 -14.01 10.26 4.18
C ILE A 154 -14.61 11.65 3.90
N ARG A 155 -14.45 12.61 4.82
CA ARG A 155 -14.91 14.01 4.67
C ARG A 155 -13.86 14.90 4.00
N CYS A 156 -12.64 14.42 3.80
CA CYS A 156 -11.57 15.18 3.17
C CYS A 156 -11.53 14.94 1.66
N ASP A 157 -11.37 15.99 0.86
CA ASP A 157 -11.20 15.86 -0.60
C ASP A 157 -9.77 15.57 -1.03
N ARG A 158 -8.82 15.83 -0.13
CA ARG A 158 -7.39 15.60 -0.29
C ARG A 158 -6.96 14.40 0.54
N VAL A 159 -5.76 13.88 0.26
CA VAL A 159 -5.13 12.88 1.12
C VAL A 159 -4.95 13.47 2.51
N ALA A 160 -5.47 12.79 3.53
CA ALA A 160 -5.44 13.27 4.90
C ALA A 160 -4.20 12.76 5.65
N ALA A 161 -3.70 13.57 6.58
CA ALA A 161 -2.82 13.09 7.64
C ALA A 161 -3.68 12.82 8.88
N ILE A 162 -3.57 11.62 9.44
CA ILE A 162 -4.24 11.27 10.69
C ILE A 162 -3.22 10.74 11.69
N THR A 163 -3.51 10.94 12.97
CA THR A 163 -2.73 10.36 14.07
C THR A 163 -3.65 9.44 14.86
N ILE A 164 -3.12 8.28 15.22
CA ILE A 164 -3.75 7.32 16.11
C ILE A 164 -2.80 6.97 17.26
#